data_AF-A0A1I1WQ87-F1
#
_entry.id   AF-A0A1I1WQ87-F1
#
_cell.length_a   1.000
_cell.length_b   1.000
_cell.length_c   1.000
_cell.angle_alpha   90.00
_cell.angle_beta   90.00
_cell.angle_gamma   90.00
#
_symmetry.space_group_name_H-M   'P 1'
#
loop_
_entity.id
_entity.type
_entity.pdbx_description
1 polymer ?
#
loop_
_entity_poly.entity_id
_entity_poly.type
_entity_poly.pdbx_seq_one_letter_code
_entity_poly.pdbx_strand_id
1 'polypeptide(L)'
;MYRPPSVRNFKLFIGELTSQAAAVHVSLFESQKLEHADDNYWTQKAAEAGIKLEGIASKKILNSQSRLSIVSIYSGFDLFLEEIESECKFFGFEWVKPEKVSPLEVLEKNFTKLPDNKTHFRYETDSINYFRILRNSIAHPSEENKVKAVEFFKSKKESIDFIRARYQMVSAPNEPNSVSFHDIKFWCQFLLDYTEKIASLLEPAQDMVYSKVPFEQWRKYGEDHEKLKRSARNYIRSQYCYSLDKAAEIVDKFYGPLA
;
A
#
# COMPACT_ATOMS: atom_id res chain seq x y z
N MET A 1 18.37 -0.34 -1.03
CA MET A 1 16.98 -0.58 -1.48
C MET A 1 16.37 0.77 -1.77
N TYR A 2 15.85 0.97 -2.98
CA TYR A 2 15.20 2.22 -3.37
C TYR A 2 13.82 2.30 -2.70
N ARG A 3 13.60 3.31 -1.86
CA ARG A 3 12.29 3.61 -1.26
C ARG A 3 12.00 5.09 -1.42
N PRO A 4 11.21 5.45 -2.44
CA PRO A 4 10.83 6.83 -2.66
C PRO A 4 9.82 7.31 -1.61
N PRO A 5 9.54 8.63 -1.55
CA PRO A 5 8.53 9.20 -0.66
C PRO A 5 7.19 8.47 -0.67
N SER A 6 6.66 8.08 -1.84
CA SER A 6 5.38 7.37 -1.99
C SER A 6 5.30 6.10 -1.15
N VAL A 7 6.33 5.24 -1.18
CA VAL A 7 6.41 4.01 -0.36
C VAL A 7 6.41 4.35 1.13
N ARG A 8 7.14 5.40 1.54
CA ARG A 8 7.21 5.80 2.95
C ARG A 8 5.87 6.35 3.44
N ASN A 9 5.24 7.23 2.67
CA ASN A 9 3.94 7.81 2.99
C ASN A 9 2.88 6.71 3.12
N PHE A 10 2.85 5.79 2.15
CA PHE A 10 1.94 4.67 2.16
C PHE A 10 2.17 3.75 3.36
N LYS A 11 3.43 3.47 3.72
CA LYS A 11 3.77 2.68 4.90
C LYS A 11 3.27 3.32 6.21
N LEU A 12 3.40 4.64 6.34
CA LEU A 12 2.87 5.37 7.50
C LEU A 12 1.34 5.27 7.56
N PHE A 13 0.68 5.54 6.43
CA PHE A 13 -0.77 5.41 6.29
C PHE A 13 -1.29 4.02 6.67
N ILE A 14 -0.66 2.96 6.14
CA ILE A 14 -1.04 1.57 6.45
C ILE A 14 -0.80 1.26 7.93
N GLY A 15 0.29 1.75 8.52
CA GLY A 15 0.57 1.57 9.94
C GLY A 15 -0.53 2.18 10.82
N GLU A 16 -0.92 3.42 10.55
CA GLU A 16 -1.99 4.11 11.25
C GLU A 16 -3.33 3.37 11.12
N LEU A 17 -3.74 3.04 9.89
CA LEU A 17 -5.02 2.36 9.63
C LEU A 17 -5.07 0.97 10.28
N THR A 18 -3.97 0.20 10.19
CA THR A 18 -3.90 -1.13 10.82
C THR A 18 -4.02 -1.03 12.34
N SER A 19 -3.39 -0.02 12.95
CA SER A 19 -3.47 0.19 14.40
C SER A 19 -4.88 0.56 14.85
N GLN A 20 -5.57 1.42 14.09
CA GLN A 20 -6.96 1.81 14.36
C GLN A 20 -7.91 0.62 14.19
N ALA A 21 -7.77 -0.14 13.11
CA ALA A 21 -8.58 -1.33 12.87
C ALA A 21 -8.39 -2.38 13.98
N ALA A 22 -7.15 -2.57 14.46
CA ALA A 22 -6.86 -3.46 15.57
C ALA A 22 -7.50 -2.99 16.88
N ALA A 23 -7.36 -1.70 17.21
CA ALA A 23 -7.95 -1.13 18.42
C ALA A 23 -9.49 -1.27 18.43
N VAL A 24 -10.13 -0.96 17.31
CA VAL A 24 -11.59 -1.12 17.13
C VAL A 24 -11.97 -2.59 17.25
N HIS A 25 -11.24 -3.50 16.60
CA HIS A 25 -11.53 -4.93 16.64
C HIS A 25 -11.48 -5.49 18.08
N VAL A 26 -10.41 -5.20 18.82
CA VAL A 26 -10.25 -5.64 20.22
C VAL A 26 -11.34 -5.05 21.10
N SER A 27 -11.63 -3.75 20.97
CA SER A 27 -12.66 -3.08 21.78
C SER A 27 -14.05 -3.67 21.55
N LEU A 28 -14.39 -3.99 20.30
CA LEU A 28 -15.66 -4.60 19.96
C LEU A 28 -15.74 -6.07 20.39
N PHE A 29 -14.62 -6.80 20.36
CA PHE A 29 -14.57 -8.18 20.86
C PHE A 29 -14.79 -8.25 22.38
N GLU A 30 -14.20 -7.33 23.14
CA GLU A 30 -14.50 -7.21 24.58
C GLU A 30 -15.95 -6.78 24.82
N SER A 31 -16.47 -5.86 24.00
CA SER A 31 -17.86 -5.42 24.08
C SER A 31 -18.87 -6.54 23.81
N GLN A 32 -18.54 -7.51 22.94
CA GLN A 32 -19.38 -8.70 22.72
C GLN A 32 -19.62 -9.50 24.01
N LYS A 33 -18.60 -9.63 24.87
CA LYS A 33 -18.73 -10.35 26.14
C LYS A 33 -19.73 -9.66 27.08
N LEU A 34 -19.77 -8.33 27.03
CA LEU A 34 -20.67 -7.51 27.84
C LEU A 34 -22.08 -7.46 27.25
N GLU A 35 -22.21 -7.39 25.92
CA GLU A 35 -23.48 -7.47 25.19
C GLU A 35 -24.20 -8.80 25.47
N HIS A 36 -23.47 -9.91 25.62
CA HIS A 36 -24.07 -11.19 26.01
C HIS A 36 -24.74 -11.18 27.39
N ALA A 37 -24.37 -10.24 28.27
CA ALA A 37 -24.97 -10.07 29.58
C ALA A 37 -26.08 -9.01 29.60
N ASP A 38 -26.12 -8.11 28.62
CA ASP A 38 -27.09 -7.02 28.51
C ASP A 38 -27.39 -6.68 27.04
N ASP A 39 -28.59 -7.05 26.58
CA ASP A 39 -29.07 -6.78 25.22
C ASP A 39 -29.14 -5.27 24.89
N ASN A 40 -29.19 -4.39 25.90
CA ASN A 40 -29.23 -2.94 25.75
C ASN A 40 -27.85 -2.28 25.91
N TYR A 41 -26.76 -3.06 26.01
CA TYR A 41 -25.41 -2.57 26.28
C TYR A 41 -25.01 -1.36 25.42
N TRP A 42 -25.19 -1.46 24.09
CA TRP A 42 -24.82 -0.38 23.17
C TRP A 42 -25.69 0.87 23.31
N THR A 43 -26.98 0.71 23.58
CA THR A 43 -27.89 1.85 23.80
C THR A 43 -27.54 2.58 25.09
N GLN A 44 -27.22 1.85 26.17
CA GLN A 44 -26.76 2.46 27.42
C GLN A 44 -25.41 3.16 27.25
N LYS A 45 -24.42 2.51 26.64
CA LYS A 45 -23.10 3.11 26.40
C LYS A 45 -23.13 4.32 25.48
N ALA A 46 -23.99 4.31 24.46
CA ALA A 46 -24.20 5.48 23.62
C ALA A 46 -24.85 6.63 24.41
N ALA A 47 -25.85 6.33 25.26
CA ALA A 47 -26.50 7.33 26.10
C ALA A 47 -25.54 7.99 27.10
N GLU A 48 -24.61 7.24 27.70
CA GLU A 48 -23.52 7.77 28.54
C GLU A 48 -22.68 8.84 27.80
N ALA A 49 -22.52 8.69 26.48
CA ALA A 49 -21.81 9.62 25.62
C ALA A 49 -22.72 10.70 24.98
N GLY A 50 -24.00 10.76 25.35
CA GLY A 50 -24.97 11.70 24.77
C GLY A 50 -25.40 11.35 23.33
N ILE A 51 -25.21 10.10 22.90
CA ILE A 51 -25.53 9.62 21.55
C ILE A 51 -26.81 8.79 21.59
N LYS A 52 -27.78 9.08 20.73
CA LYS A 52 -28.95 8.22 20.53
C LYS A 52 -28.60 7.10 19.55
N LEU A 53 -28.54 5.86 20.04
CA LEU A 53 -28.21 4.67 19.26
C LEU A 53 -29.15 3.50 19.61
N GLU A 54 -29.75 2.89 18.60
CA GLU A 54 -30.71 1.77 18.75
C GLU A 54 -30.41 0.67 17.72
N GLY A 55 -30.69 -0.60 18.07
CA GLY A 55 -30.66 -1.73 17.13
C GLY A 55 -29.27 -2.12 16.61
N ILE A 56 -28.22 -1.86 17.39
CA ILE A 56 -26.83 -2.16 17.05
C ILE A 56 -26.33 -3.36 17.83
N ALA A 57 -25.69 -4.30 17.11
CA ALA A 57 -25.01 -5.45 17.70
C ALA A 57 -23.52 -5.42 17.36
N SER A 58 -22.65 -5.83 18.29
CA SER A 58 -21.19 -5.73 18.09
C SER A 58 -20.73 -6.52 16.87
N LYS A 59 -21.35 -7.68 16.58
CA LYS A 59 -21.06 -8.50 15.40
C LYS A 59 -21.31 -7.75 14.08
N LYS A 60 -22.38 -6.94 14.03
CA LYS A 60 -22.71 -6.12 12.86
C LYS A 60 -21.71 -4.98 12.70
N ILE A 61 -21.28 -4.36 13.80
CA ILE A 61 -20.23 -3.32 13.79
C ILE A 61 -18.91 -3.92 13.29
N LEU A 62 -18.49 -5.07 13.81
CA LEU A 62 -17.25 -5.76 13.41
C LEU A 62 -17.21 -6.08 11.92
N ASN A 63 -18.31 -6.59 11.36
CA ASN A 63 -18.42 -6.87 9.93
C ASN A 63 -18.31 -5.58 9.10
N SER A 64 -19.06 -4.54 9.50
CA SER A 64 -19.03 -3.24 8.84
C SER A 64 -17.61 -2.62 8.86
N GLN A 65 -16.95 -2.65 10.02
CA GLN A 65 -15.60 -2.14 10.20
C GLN A 65 -14.58 -2.87 9.33
N SER A 66 -14.68 -4.20 9.21
CA SER A 66 -13.78 -4.98 8.36
C SER A 66 -13.94 -4.60 6.88
N ARG A 67 -15.18 -4.42 6.44
CA ARG A 67 -15.51 -3.99 5.07
C ARG A 67 -15.04 -2.57 4.79
N LEU A 68 -15.29 -1.63 5.69
CA LEU A 68 -14.84 -0.25 5.56
C LEU A 68 -13.31 -0.14 5.54
N SER A 69 -12.63 -0.92 6.37
CA SER A 69 -11.17 -0.97 6.39
C SER A 69 -10.59 -1.42 5.04
N ILE A 70 -11.18 -2.43 4.38
CA ILE A 70 -10.76 -2.84 3.03
C ILE A 70 -10.90 -1.70 2.03
N VAL A 71 -12.02 -0.98 2.07
CA VAL A 71 -12.25 0.18 1.20
C VAL A 71 -11.17 1.23 1.44
N SER A 72 -10.95 1.62 2.70
CA SER A 72 -9.96 2.63 3.08
C SER A 72 -8.53 2.23 2.72
N ILE A 73 -8.13 0.98 2.96
CA ILE A 73 -6.79 0.49 2.60
C ILE A 73 -6.59 0.56 1.09
N TYR A 74 -7.57 0.10 0.32
CA TYR A 74 -7.46 0.15 -1.14
C TYR A 74 -7.41 1.60 -1.63
N SER A 75 -8.22 2.51 -1.08
CA SER A 75 -8.15 3.94 -1.42
C SER A 75 -6.77 4.53 -1.15
N GLY A 76 -6.12 4.19 -0.03
CA GLY A 76 -4.73 4.58 0.21
C GLY A 76 -3.75 3.98 -0.80
N PHE A 77 -4.02 2.76 -1.28
CA PHE A 77 -3.22 2.15 -2.34
C PHE A 77 -3.44 2.86 -3.69
N ASP A 78 -4.67 3.28 -4.03
CA ASP A 78 -4.93 4.10 -5.22
C ASP A 78 -4.11 5.41 -5.18
N LEU A 79 -4.05 6.09 -4.02
CA LEU A 79 -3.22 7.29 -3.84
C LEU A 79 -1.72 6.98 -4.00
N PHE A 80 -1.24 5.86 -3.46
CA PHE A 80 0.15 5.43 -3.67
C PHE A 80 0.47 5.25 -5.16
N LEU A 81 -0.45 4.70 -5.96
CA LEU A 81 -0.28 4.52 -7.40
C LEU A 81 -0.19 5.88 -8.14
N GLU A 82 -0.93 6.88 -7.71
CA GLU A 82 -0.87 8.24 -8.25
C GLU A 82 0.44 8.96 -7.87
N GLU A 83 0.87 8.79 -6.61
CA GLU A 83 2.14 9.34 -6.13
C GLU A 83 3.33 8.74 -6.88
N ILE A 84 3.35 7.41 -7.10
CA ILE A 84 4.47 6.78 -7.80
C ILE A 84 4.50 7.12 -9.29
N GLU A 85 3.35 7.29 -9.95
CA GLU A 85 3.28 7.85 -11.31
C GLU A 85 3.90 9.26 -11.35
N SER A 86 3.58 10.09 -10.36
CA SER A 86 4.10 11.46 -10.25
C SER A 86 5.61 11.48 -10.01
N GLU A 87 6.13 10.58 -9.18
CA GLU A 87 7.56 10.42 -8.92
C GLU A 87 8.31 9.94 -10.17
N CYS A 88 7.76 8.97 -10.91
CA CYS A 88 8.37 8.51 -12.16
C CYS A 88 8.46 9.64 -13.18
N LYS A 89 7.39 10.43 -13.33
CA LYS A 89 7.39 11.64 -14.18
C LYS A 89 8.41 12.67 -13.70
N PHE A 90 8.55 12.86 -12.39
CA PHE A 90 9.58 13.73 -11.84
C PHE A 90 11.00 13.30 -12.25
N PHE A 91 11.27 11.99 -12.33
CA PHE A 91 12.52 11.44 -12.86
C PHE A 91 12.66 11.47 -14.39
N GLY A 92 11.61 11.88 -15.12
CA GLY A 92 11.63 12.00 -16.58
C GLY A 92 11.18 10.73 -17.31
N PHE A 93 10.46 9.83 -16.64
CA PHE A 93 9.92 8.64 -17.32
C PHE A 93 8.83 9.06 -18.31
N GLU A 94 8.87 8.49 -19.51
CA GLU A 94 7.77 8.59 -20.47
C GLU A 94 6.62 7.66 -20.05
N TRP A 95 5.79 8.15 -19.12
CA TRP A 95 4.73 7.35 -18.54
C TRP A 95 3.64 7.00 -19.54
N VAL A 96 3.48 5.71 -19.84
CA VAL A 96 2.47 5.20 -20.77
C VAL A 96 1.19 4.86 -20.01
N LYS A 97 0.09 5.53 -20.36
CA LYS A 97 -1.24 5.29 -19.76
C LYS A 97 -2.26 4.92 -20.84
N PRO A 98 -2.38 3.62 -21.21
CA PRO A 98 -3.37 3.17 -22.17
C PRO A 98 -4.79 3.46 -21.69
N GLU A 99 -5.73 3.62 -22.62
CA GLU A 99 -7.14 3.74 -22.26
C GLU A 99 -7.71 2.41 -21.77
N LYS A 100 -8.62 2.49 -20.79
CA LYS A 100 -9.46 1.37 -20.30
C LYS A 100 -8.69 0.16 -19.73
N VAL A 101 -7.45 0.35 -19.29
CA VAL A 101 -6.68 -0.68 -18.56
C VAL A 101 -6.71 -0.43 -17.05
N SER A 102 -6.46 -1.47 -16.27
CA SER A 102 -6.36 -1.33 -14.82
C SER A 102 -5.09 -0.55 -14.40
N PRO A 103 -5.09 0.14 -13.25
CA PRO A 103 -3.88 0.82 -12.75
C PRO A 103 -2.64 -0.09 -12.65
N LEU A 104 -2.82 -1.38 -12.35
CA LEU A 104 -1.71 -2.33 -12.29
C LEU A 104 -1.14 -2.66 -13.68
N GLU A 105 -1.98 -2.79 -14.70
CA GLU A 105 -1.51 -2.96 -16.07
C GLU A 105 -0.78 -1.72 -16.59
N VAL A 106 -1.15 -0.53 -16.11
CA VAL A 106 -0.38 0.70 -16.35
C VAL A 106 1.00 0.58 -15.71
N LEU A 107 1.09 0.19 -14.43
CA LEU A 107 2.39 0.01 -13.77
C LEU A 107 3.29 -0.98 -14.53
N GLU A 108 2.75 -2.14 -14.89
CA GLU A 108 3.50 -3.21 -15.56
C GLU A 108 4.11 -2.76 -16.89
N LYS A 109 3.45 -1.85 -17.63
CA LYS A 109 3.98 -1.27 -18.87
C LYS A 109 5.10 -0.27 -18.65
N ASN A 110 5.22 0.27 -17.44
CA ASN A 110 6.20 1.31 -17.09
C ASN A 110 7.37 0.79 -16.26
N PHE A 111 7.40 -0.51 -15.93
CA PHE A 111 8.52 -1.09 -15.20
C PHE A 111 9.84 -0.96 -15.96
N THR A 112 10.89 -0.55 -15.25
CA THR A 112 12.25 -0.42 -15.79
C THR A 112 12.96 -1.75 -15.89
N LYS A 113 12.48 -2.76 -15.14
CA LYS A 113 13.01 -4.12 -15.12
C LYS A 113 11.88 -5.14 -14.92
N LEU A 114 12.13 -6.38 -15.33
CA LEU A 114 11.18 -7.47 -15.16
C LEU A 114 11.17 -8.00 -13.72
N PRO A 115 10.03 -8.50 -13.21
CA PRO A 115 10.00 -9.22 -11.94
C PRO A 115 10.81 -10.52 -12.03
N ASP A 116 11.55 -10.82 -10.96
CA ASP A 116 12.41 -12.02 -10.87
C ASP A 116 11.66 -13.33 -11.18
N ASN A 117 10.40 -13.42 -10.74
CA ASN A 117 9.51 -14.52 -11.07
C ASN A 117 8.16 -13.98 -11.54
N LYS A 118 7.92 -14.10 -12.84
CA LYS A 118 6.69 -13.63 -13.51
C LYS A 118 5.42 -14.31 -12.98
N THR A 119 5.48 -15.61 -12.71
CA THR A 119 4.33 -16.37 -12.21
C THR A 119 3.94 -15.91 -10.81
N HIS A 120 4.92 -15.79 -9.90
CA HIS A 120 4.66 -15.30 -8.54
C HIS A 120 4.15 -13.86 -8.56
N PHE A 121 4.72 -13.01 -9.41
CA PHE A 121 4.25 -11.65 -9.57
C PHE A 121 2.80 -11.60 -10.07
N ARG A 122 2.43 -12.44 -11.04
CA ARG A 122 1.03 -12.57 -11.48
C ARG A 122 0.09 -12.97 -10.34
N TYR A 123 0.52 -13.88 -9.45
CA TYR A 123 -0.30 -14.29 -8.30
C TYR A 123 -0.48 -13.16 -7.27
N GLU A 124 0.54 -12.34 -7.07
CA GLU A 124 0.44 -11.11 -6.27
C GLU A 124 -0.52 -10.10 -6.93
N THR A 125 -0.39 -9.84 -8.25
CA THR A 125 -1.28 -8.96 -9.02
C THR A 125 -2.74 -9.43 -8.98
N ASP A 126 -2.98 -10.75 -9.11
CA ASP A 126 -4.31 -11.34 -8.98
C ASP A 126 -4.91 -11.08 -7.58
N SER A 127 -4.09 -11.14 -6.53
CA SER A 127 -4.53 -10.82 -5.17
C SER A 127 -4.89 -9.34 -5.03
N ILE A 128 -4.12 -8.43 -5.64
CA ILE A 128 -4.49 -7.01 -5.65
C ILE A 128 -5.84 -6.80 -6.35
N ASN A 129 -6.01 -7.43 -7.51
CA ASN A 129 -7.26 -7.36 -8.27
C ASN A 129 -8.45 -7.96 -7.50
N TYR A 130 -8.23 -9.02 -6.72
CA TYR A 130 -9.25 -9.56 -5.83
C TYR A 130 -9.73 -8.49 -4.84
N PHE A 131 -8.83 -7.84 -4.11
CA PHE A 131 -9.21 -6.79 -3.16
C PHE A 131 -9.81 -5.55 -3.85
N ARG A 132 -9.46 -5.27 -5.11
CA ARG A 132 -10.10 -4.22 -5.92
C ARG A 132 -11.58 -4.52 -6.16
N ILE A 133 -11.87 -5.74 -6.61
CA ILE A 133 -13.23 -6.17 -6.91
C ILE A 133 -14.03 -6.31 -5.62
N LEU A 134 -13.41 -6.80 -4.54
CA LEU A 134 -14.02 -6.84 -3.21
C LEU A 134 -14.38 -5.43 -2.72
N ARG A 135 -13.46 -4.46 -2.80
CA ARG A 135 -13.72 -3.05 -2.50
C ARG A 135 -14.90 -2.50 -3.30
N ASN A 136 -14.97 -2.79 -4.59
CA ASN A 136 -16.10 -2.36 -5.44
C ASN A 136 -17.43 -2.98 -5.00
N SER A 137 -17.45 -4.26 -4.62
CA SER A 137 -18.65 -4.93 -4.09
C SER A 137 -19.11 -4.38 -2.74
N ILE A 138 -18.19 -3.82 -1.95
CA ILE A 138 -18.49 -3.18 -0.67
C ILE A 138 -19.00 -1.74 -0.88
N ALA A 139 -18.30 -0.94 -1.69
CA ALA A 139 -18.60 0.47 -1.92
C ALA A 139 -19.81 0.68 -2.83
N HIS A 140 -20.06 -0.24 -3.78
CA HIS A 140 -21.17 -0.22 -4.72
C HIS A 140 -21.94 -1.55 -4.64
N PRO A 141 -22.81 -1.74 -3.63
CA PRO A 141 -23.36 -3.05 -3.27
C PRO A 141 -24.50 -3.53 -4.18
N SER A 142 -24.24 -3.61 -5.49
CA SER A 142 -25.13 -4.31 -6.44
C SER A 142 -24.91 -5.82 -6.38
N GLU A 143 -25.95 -6.59 -6.73
CA GLU A 143 -25.85 -8.06 -6.78
C GLU A 143 -24.80 -8.52 -7.80
N GLU A 144 -24.74 -7.84 -8.94
CA GLU A 144 -23.72 -8.05 -9.97
C GLU A 144 -22.28 -7.93 -9.40
N ASN A 145 -21.99 -6.90 -8.60
CA ASN A 145 -20.66 -6.71 -8.04
C ASN A 145 -20.30 -7.78 -7.01
N LYS A 146 -21.26 -8.25 -6.22
CA LYS A 146 -21.05 -9.35 -5.26
C LYS A 146 -20.75 -10.65 -5.98
N VAL A 147 -21.54 -11.00 -7.01
CA VAL A 147 -21.33 -12.20 -7.83
C VAL A 147 -19.95 -12.16 -8.49
N LYS A 148 -19.57 -11.04 -9.11
CA LYS A 148 -18.24 -10.85 -9.70
C LYS A 148 -17.10 -11.07 -8.70
N ALA A 149 -17.23 -10.58 -7.47
CA ALA A 149 -16.20 -10.78 -6.44
C ALA A 149 -16.03 -12.27 -6.09
N VAL A 150 -17.14 -13.00 -5.96
CA VAL A 150 -17.14 -14.44 -5.63
C VAL A 150 -16.57 -15.27 -6.79
N GLU A 151 -16.97 -14.96 -8.02
CA GLU A 151 -16.47 -15.63 -9.23
C GLU A 151 -14.97 -15.37 -9.45
N PHE A 152 -14.52 -14.12 -9.24
CA PHE A 152 -13.10 -13.78 -9.34
C PHE A 152 -12.27 -14.56 -8.32
N PHE A 153 -12.71 -14.58 -7.05
CA PHE A 153 -12.05 -15.35 -5.99
C PHE A 153 -11.91 -16.83 -6.35
N LYS A 154 -12.98 -17.45 -6.87
CA LYS A 154 -12.98 -18.86 -7.29
C LYS A 154 -12.09 -19.12 -8.51
N SER A 155 -12.16 -18.26 -9.52
CA SER A 155 -11.37 -18.42 -10.75
C SER A 155 -9.86 -18.20 -10.52
N LYS A 156 -9.49 -17.46 -9.48
CA LYS A 156 -8.09 -17.18 -9.08
C LYS A 156 -7.62 -17.99 -7.88
N LYS A 157 -8.25 -19.13 -7.60
CA LYS A 157 -7.96 -19.97 -6.43
C LYS A 157 -6.47 -20.31 -6.29
N GLU A 158 -5.80 -20.67 -7.38
CA GLU A 158 -4.35 -20.97 -7.35
C GLU A 158 -3.51 -19.77 -6.85
N SER A 159 -3.79 -18.57 -7.38
CA SER A 159 -3.13 -17.33 -6.96
C SER A 159 -3.37 -17.01 -5.48
N ILE A 160 -4.62 -17.19 -5.02
CA ILE A 160 -5.02 -16.96 -3.63
C ILE A 160 -4.35 -17.96 -2.69
N ASP A 161 -4.33 -19.24 -3.05
CA ASP A 161 -3.72 -20.29 -2.23
C ASP A 161 -2.19 -20.14 -2.17
N PHE A 162 -1.55 -19.73 -3.26
CA PHE A 162 -0.13 -19.37 -3.27
C PHE A 162 0.18 -18.24 -2.28
N ILE A 163 -0.61 -17.16 -2.31
CA ILE A 163 -0.39 -16.01 -1.43
C ILE A 163 -0.70 -16.35 0.03
N ARG A 164 -1.75 -17.14 0.30
CA ARG A 164 -2.00 -17.68 1.66
C ARG A 164 -0.80 -18.44 2.20
N ALA A 165 -0.26 -19.36 1.40
CA ALA A 165 0.90 -20.16 1.78
C ALA A 165 2.13 -19.28 2.02
N ARG A 166 2.39 -18.31 1.13
CA ARG A 166 3.50 -17.37 1.25
C ARG A 166 3.49 -16.57 2.55
N TYR A 167 2.31 -16.11 2.98
CA TYR A 167 2.15 -15.32 4.20
C TYR A 167 1.78 -16.16 5.43
N GLN A 168 1.82 -17.51 5.30
CA GLN A 168 1.48 -18.45 6.37
C GLN A 168 0.09 -18.18 6.99
N MET A 169 -0.87 -17.80 6.14
CA MET A 169 -2.22 -17.50 6.58
C MET A 169 -3.10 -18.75 6.54
N VAL A 170 -3.86 -18.95 7.62
CA VAL A 170 -4.79 -20.10 7.73
C VAL A 170 -6.00 -19.91 6.79
N SER A 171 -6.51 -18.69 6.66
CA SER A 171 -7.76 -18.43 5.92
C SER A 171 -7.74 -17.19 5.01
N ALA A 172 -7.07 -16.11 5.41
CA ALA A 172 -7.05 -14.86 4.63
C ALA A 172 -6.05 -14.93 3.45
N PRO A 173 -6.41 -14.46 2.23
CA PRO A 173 -7.67 -13.80 1.87
C PRO A 173 -8.87 -14.76 1.91
N ASN A 174 -9.93 -14.39 2.61
CA ASN A 174 -11.18 -15.12 2.69
C ASN A 174 -12.05 -14.79 1.48
N GLU A 175 -13.09 -15.60 1.25
CA GLU A 175 -14.11 -15.28 0.25
C GLU A 175 -14.89 -14.00 0.61
N PRO A 176 -15.52 -13.31 -0.37
CA PRO A 176 -16.16 -12.01 -0.15
C PRO A 176 -17.20 -11.95 0.97
N ASN A 177 -17.94 -13.04 1.19
CA ASN A 177 -19.00 -13.10 2.21
C ASN A 177 -18.47 -13.41 3.63
N SER A 178 -17.20 -13.80 3.74
CA SER A 178 -16.57 -14.29 4.97
C SER A 178 -15.36 -13.44 5.37
N VAL A 179 -15.32 -12.19 4.91
CA VAL A 179 -14.29 -11.21 5.25
C VAL A 179 -14.25 -10.96 6.75
N SER A 180 -13.04 -10.89 7.28
CA SER A 180 -12.75 -10.77 8.71
C SER A 180 -11.59 -9.79 8.96
N PHE A 181 -11.28 -9.54 10.24
CA PHE A 181 -10.09 -8.77 10.62
C PHE A 181 -8.78 -9.40 10.13
N HIS A 182 -8.72 -10.72 9.96
CA HIS A 182 -7.53 -11.39 9.43
C HIS A 182 -7.24 -10.98 7.97
N ASP A 183 -8.28 -10.66 7.18
CA ASP A 183 -8.12 -10.12 5.83
C ASP A 183 -7.48 -8.75 5.85
N ILE A 184 -7.85 -7.90 6.81
CA ILE A 184 -7.26 -6.56 6.98
C ILE A 184 -5.78 -6.70 7.31
N LYS A 185 -5.43 -7.52 8.32
CA LYS A 185 -4.03 -7.77 8.71
C LYS A 185 -3.21 -8.30 7.54
N PHE A 186 -3.73 -9.32 6.86
CA PHE A 186 -3.10 -9.89 5.66
C PHE A 186 -2.88 -8.82 4.60
N TRP A 187 -3.93 -8.08 4.26
CA TRP A 187 -3.93 -7.13 3.16
C TRP A 187 -2.95 -5.99 3.39
N CYS A 188 -2.89 -5.44 4.62
CA CYS A 188 -1.90 -4.45 5.01
C CYS A 188 -0.47 -4.97 4.85
N GLN A 189 -0.16 -6.16 5.40
CA GLN A 189 1.17 -6.75 5.29
C GLN A 189 1.56 -7.01 3.83
N PHE A 190 0.64 -7.60 3.06
CA PHE A 190 0.85 -7.87 1.65
C PHE A 190 1.13 -6.61 0.84
N LEU A 191 0.38 -5.53 1.08
CA LEU A 191 0.57 -4.26 0.39
C LEU A 191 1.91 -3.59 0.75
N LEU A 192 2.37 -3.69 2.00
CA LEU A 192 3.69 -3.19 2.39
C LEU A 192 4.79 -3.89 1.57
N ASP A 193 4.72 -5.20 1.42
CA ASP A 193 5.71 -5.95 0.64
C ASP A 193 5.56 -5.71 -0.87
N TYR A 194 4.32 -5.58 -1.36
CA TYR A 194 4.03 -5.34 -2.77
C TYR A 194 4.46 -3.94 -3.24
N THR A 195 4.27 -2.91 -2.42
CA THR A 195 4.70 -1.53 -2.75
C THR A 195 6.22 -1.39 -2.81
N GLU A 196 6.96 -2.07 -1.92
CA GLU A 196 8.42 -2.18 -1.98
C GLU A 196 8.87 -2.85 -3.29
N LYS A 197 8.15 -3.91 -3.71
CA LYS A 197 8.40 -4.58 -5.00
C LYS A 197 8.12 -3.66 -6.18
N ILE A 198 6.99 -2.96 -6.22
CA ILE A 198 6.67 -1.98 -7.27
C ILE A 198 7.77 -0.91 -7.35
N ALA A 199 8.15 -0.34 -6.22
CA ALA A 199 9.18 0.70 -6.19
C ALA A 199 10.52 0.19 -6.72
N SER A 200 10.91 -1.03 -6.37
CA SER A 200 12.09 -1.66 -6.96
C SER A 200 11.97 -1.76 -8.48
N LEU A 201 10.85 -2.26 -9.01
CA LEU A 201 10.61 -2.42 -10.46
C LEU A 201 10.54 -1.07 -11.23
N LEU A 202 10.30 0.04 -10.52
CA LEU A 202 10.29 1.41 -11.04
C LEU A 202 11.52 2.21 -10.61
N GLU A 203 12.57 1.56 -10.13
CA GLU A 203 13.78 2.22 -9.70
C GLU A 203 14.40 3.01 -10.86
N PRO A 204 14.58 4.34 -10.71
CA PRO A 204 15.16 5.19 -11.75
C PRO A 204 16.62 4.85 -11.98
N ALA A 205 17.10 5.12 -13.20
CA ALA A 205 18.50 5.01 -13.51
C ALA A 205 19.34 5.99 -12.65
N GLN A 206 20.59 5.62 -12.38
CA GLN A 206 21.43 6.33 -11.42
C GLN A 206 21.71 7.80 -11.83
N ASP A 207 21.84 8.04 -13.13
CA ASP A 207 21.98 9.37 -13.73
C ASP A 207 20.72 10.22 -13.52
N MET A 208 19.53 9.61 -13.65
CA MET A 208 18.27 10.28 -13.34
C MET A 208 18.22 10.67 -11.85
N VAL A 209 18.63 9.79 -10.93
CA VAL A 209 18.72 10.10 -9.50
C VAL A 209 19.69 11.27 -9.26
N TYR A 210 20.87 11.21 -9.86
CA TYR A 210 21.89 12.25 -9.72
C TYR A 210 21.41 13.61 -10.25
N SER A 211 20.70 13.63 -11.38
CA SER A 211 20.17 14.86 -11.99
C SER A 211 19.21 15.64 -11.10
N LYS A 212 18.64 14.99 -10.07
CA LYS A 212 17.70 15.60 -9.11
C LYS A 212 18.38 16.16 -7.88
N VAL A 213 19.71 16.02 -7.75
CA VAL A 213 20.46 16.63 -6.65
C VAL A 213 20.45 18.16 -6.82
N PRO A 214 19.96 18.93 -5.83
CA PRO A 214 19.77 20.37 -5.98
C PRO A 214 21.06 21.15 -5.69
N PHE A 215 22.12 20.91 -6.47
CA PHE A 215 23.42 21.58 -6.29
C PHE A 215 23.30 23.12 -6.30
N GLU A 216 22.36 23.66 -7.06
CA GLU A 216 22.08 25.11 -7.11
C GLU A 216 21.66 25.69 -5.75
N GLN A 217 21.00 24.91 -4.90
CA GLN A 217 20.59 25.34 -3.56
C GLN A 217 21.78 25.34 -2.57
N TRP A 218 22.91 24.76 -2.98
CA TRP A 218 24.11 24.59 -2.16
C TRP A 218 25.29 25.46 -2.61
N ARG A 219 25.03 26.49 -3.43
CA ARG A 219 26.04 27.48 -3.87
C ARG A 219 26.87 28.06 -2.71
N LYS A 220 26.30 28.15 -1.51
CA LYS A 220 26.99 28.58 -0.28
C LYS A 220 28.19 27.69 0.13
N TYR A 221 28.31 26.49 -0.41
CA TYR A 221 29.46 25.62 -0.17
C TYR A 221 30.65 25.92 -1.11
N GLY A 222 30.49 26.84 -2.07
CA GLY A 222 31.55 27.25 -2.97
C GLY A 222 32.15 26.08 -3.73
N GLU A 223 33.47 26.04 -3.81
CA GLU A 223 34.26 25.00 -4.51
C GLU A 223 34.67 23.84 -3.59
N ASP A 224 34.08 23.72 -2.38
CA ASP A 224 34.35 22.57 -1.50
C ASP A 224 33.66 21.31 -2.05
N HIS A 225 34.31 20.69 -3.03
CA HIS A 225 33.82 19.51 -3.75
C HIS A 225 33.52 18.35 -2.81
N GLU A 226 34.32 18.16 -1.75
CA GLU A 226 34.10 17.07 -0.79
C GLU A 226 32.87 17.33 0.09
N LYS A 227 32.62 18.59 0.48
CA LYS A 227 31.38 18.98 1.16
C LYS A 227 30.16 18.87 0.26
N LEU A 228 30.28 19.21 -1.02
CA LEU A 228 29.22 19.04 -2.03
C LEU A 228 28.89 17.56 -2.24
N LYS A 229 29.89 16.71 -2.47
CA LYS A 229 29.71 15.26 -2.58
C LYS A 229 29.05 14.68 -1.34
N ARG A 230 29.50 15.06 -0.13
CA ARG A 230 28.89 14.60 1.13
C ARG A 230 27.42 15.02 1.23
N SER A 231 27.10 16.25 0.85
CA SER A 231 25.72 16.75 0.84
C SER A 231 24.85 16.01 -0.18
N ALA A 232 25.36 15.75 -1.38
CA ALA A 232 24.70 14.95 -2.41
C ALA A 232 24.43 13.52 -1.94
N ARG A 233 25.43 12.85 -1.36
CA ARG A 233 25.29 11.49 -0.80
C ARG A 233 24.20 11.44 0.28
N ASN A 234 24.20 12.42 1.19
CA ASN A 234 23.18 12.53 2.24
C ASN A 234 21.79 12.81 1.67
N TYR A 235 21.67 13.68 0.67
CA TYR A 235 20.42 13.98 0.00
C TYR A 235 19.83 12.74 -0.67
N ILE A 236 20.61 12.04 -1.49
CA ILE A 236 20.18 10.82 -2.20
C ILE A 236 19.74 9.75 -1.18
N ARG A 237 20.52 9.55 -0.12
CA ARG A 237 20.17 8.65 0.99
C ARG A 237 18.85 9.06 1.66
N SER A 238 18.69 10.33 2.02
CA SER A 238 17.50 10.78 2.75
C SER A 238 16.25 10.73 1.89
N GLN A 239 16.36 11.14 0.62
CA GLN A 239 15.20 11.24 -0.27
C GLN A 239 14.74 9.89 -0.78
N TYR A 240 15.67 8.97 -1.07
CA TYR A 240 15.36 7.71 -1.77
C TYR A 240 15.74 6.45 -0.99
N CYS A 241 16.18 6.61 0.27
CA CYS A 241 16.58 5.53 1.18
C CYS A 241 17.69 4.60 0.66
N TYR A 242 18.50 5.05 -0.30
CA TYR A 242 19.70 4.33 -0.70
C TYR A 242 20.67 4.13 0.48
N SER A 243 21.45 3.04 0.43
CA SER A 243 22.58 2.89 1.36
C SER A 243 23.60 4.00 1.11
N LEU A 244 24.42 4.31 2.12
CA LEU A 244 25.52 5.26 1.94
C LEU A 244 26.45 4.84 0.80
N ASP A 245 26.74 3.54 0.69
CA ASP A 245 27.58 2.99 -0.37
C ASP A 245 26.96 3.21 -1.75
N LYS A 246 25.65 2.97 -1.90
CA LYS A 246 24.96 3.18 -3.19
C LYS A 246 24.88 4.66 -3.54
N ALA A 247 24.63 5.52 -2.56
CA ALA A 247 24.64 6.96 -2.77
C ALA A 247 26.04 7.48 -3.15
N ALA A 248 27.09 6.93 -2.52
CA ALA A 248 28.48 7.22 -2.87
C ALA A 248 28.80 6.75 -4.29
N GLU A 249 28.42 5.53 -4.67
CA GLU A 249 28.59 5.01 -6.04
C GLU A 249 27.94 5.93 -7.08
N ILE A 250 26.70 6.38 -6.86
CA ILE A 250 25.99 7.29 -7.77
C ILE A 250 26.74 8.62 -7.86
N VAL A 251 27.09 9.22 -6.73
CA VAL A 251 27.80 10.51 -6.72
C VAL A 251 29.15 10.37 -7.39
N ASP A 252 30.00 9.42 -7.00
CA ASP A 252 31.36 9.29 -7.53
C ASP A 252 31.38 8.98 -9.04
N LYS A 253 30.34 8.32 -9.55
CA LYS A 253 30.19 8.01 -10.98
C LYS A 253 29.80 9.22 -11.84
N PHE A 254 28.92 10.08 -11.36
CA PHE A 254 28.36 11.20 -12.14
C PHE A 254 28.87 12.58 -11.71
N TYR A 255 29.53 12.65 -10.56
CA TYR A 255 30.23 13.83 -10.09
C TYR A 255 31.52 13.98 -10.89
N GLY A 256 31.39 14.58 -12.08
CA GLY A 256 32.51 15.22 -12.74
C GLY A 256 32.92 16.48 -11.98
N PRO A 257 34.08 17.08 -12.31
CA PRO A 257 34.36 18.46 -11.95
C PRO A 257 33.25 19.34 -12.55
N LEU A 258 32.21 19.62 -11.77
CA LEU A 258 31.17 20.61 -12.08
C LEU A 258 31.55 21.91 -11.39
N ALA A 259 32.52 22.60 -12.00
CA ALA A 259 32.62 24.04 -12.19
C ALA A 259 33.74 24.28 -13.20
#